data_AF-A0A6G7BXG7-F1
#
_entry.id   AF-A0A6G7BXG7-F1
#
_cell.length_a   1.000
_cell.length_b   1.000
_cell.length_c   1.000
_cell.angle_alpha   90.00
_cell.angle_beta   90.00
_cell.angle_gamma   90.00
#
_symmetry.space_group_name_H-M   'P 1'
#
loop_
_entity.id
_entity.type
_entity.pdbx_description
1 polymer ?
#
loop_
_entity_poly.entity_id
_entity_poly.type
_entity_poly.pdbx_seq_one_letter_code
_entity_poly.pdbx_strand_id
1 'polypeptide(L)'
;MNNAGTYPIGNHKKPRNRKTNETAPQVGGVRRVDAKTKGCTGNFEGQKKVRTDSHATNGILRTSFLPKFRESESMQALGKSTKLERDFSESLSGLTEHYAIEPFTIEKFEFPYNVNLALSHTKEQLKKSVVHWDKLRLIKDSNRVYLVTEERYDTGTTLFYIPVFPLFKMLNDRKYKKAAHLMLSVFSYLYHIADIPYYTQENSYLYWQYEMLQDWILDDSYTEDDEEDHRMDEISMAEWVGKKMERKICNMNNLIFFEERLKTFRPNDQFDENCLVMARKVLALYRSYPQENIFRYASSIIDETGEDVDDDIIPMEKYISFYADNKGWLASTLYETVNNEFQECCEMQQPVILKYFDGRHFESIDLSFETRLFDLLHDIIDLLNDYRNLSNEKY
;
A
#
# COMPACT_ATOMS: atom_id res chain seq x y z
N MET A 1 -41.16 -15.81 -58.99
CA MET A 1 -42.05 -15.66 -57.83
C MET A 1 -41.19 -15.11 -56.70
N ASN A 2 -41.44 -14.02 -55.98
CA ASN A 2 -42.48 -12.98 -55.82
C ASN A 2 -41.78 -11.93 -54.91
N ASN A 3 -42.13 -10.66 -54.76
CA ASN A 3 -42.93 -9.67 -55.45
C ASN A 3 -42.38 -8.33 -54.96
N ALA A 4 -42.39 -7.34 -55.85
CA ALA A 4 -41.90 -5.98 -55.59
C ALA A 4 -42.82 -5.17 -54.66
N GLY A 5 -42.22 -4.19 -53.97
CA GLY A 5 -42.91 -3.09 -53.29
C GLY A 5 -41.96 -1.91 -53.12
N THR A 6 -42.18 -0.88 -53.95
CA THR A 6 -41.34 0.30 -54.17
C THR A 6 -41.58 1.40 -53.12
N TYR A 7 -40.54 2.18 -52.81
CA TYR A 7 -40.59 3.40 -51.99
C TYR A 7 -41.33 4.57 -52.67
N PRO A 8 -41.81 5.55 -51.88
CA PRO A 8 -41.59 6.94 -52.26
C PRO A 8 -40.99 7.79 -51.14
N ILE A 9 -40.01 8.59 -51.55
CA ILE A 9 -39.37 9.70 -50.85
C ILE A 9 -40.41 10.80 -50.57
N GLY A 10 -40.53 11.23 -49.31
CA GLY A 10 -41.44 12.28 -48.88
C GLY A 10 -40.74 13.33 -48.01
N ASN A 11 -40.47 14.49 -48.61
CA ASN A 11 -40.20 15.82 -48.07
C ASN A 11 -40.02 16.03 -46.56
N HIS A 12 -38.83 16.51 -46.21
CA HIS A 12 -38.48 17.11 -44.91
C HIS A 12 -39.43 18.26 -44.51
N LYS A 13 -40.08 18.13 -43.35
CA LYS A 13 -40.50 19.26 -42.52
C LYS A 13 -39.77 19.18 -41.19
N LYS A 14 -39.10 20.28 -40.82
CA LYS A 14 -38.32 20.40 -39.57
C LYS A 14 -39.22 20.09 -38.36
N PRO A 15 -38.80 19.22 -37.43
CA PRO A 15 -39.52 19.04 -36.17
C PRO A 15 -39.45 20.32 -35.34
N ARG A 16 -40.59 20.62 -34.71
CA ARG A 16 -40.83 21.78 -33.85
C ARG A 16 -39.94 21.67 -32.60
N ASN A 17 -39.11 22.69 -32.33
CA ASN A 17 -38.27 22.74 -31.13
C ASN A 17 -39.13 22.52 -29.87
N ARG A 18 -38.72 21.55 -29.06
CA ARG A 18 -39.26 21.27 -27.74
C ARG A 18 -38.87 22.44 -26.83
N LYS A 19 -39.87 23.09 -26.23
CA LYS A 19 -39.65 24.09 -25.18
C LYS A 19 -38.93 23.39 -24.02
N THR A 20 -37.81 23.96 -23.61
CA THR A 20 -37.09 23.62 -22.38
C THR A 20 -37.99 23.89 -21.18
N ASN A 21 -38.26 22.86 -20.38
CA ASN A 21 -38.79 23.04 -19.04
C ASN A 21 -37.61 23.43 -18.13
N GLU A 22 -37.82 24.53 -17.42
CA GLU A 22 -37.19 24.93 -16.15
C GLU A 22 -35.67 24.74 -16.02
N THR A 23 -34.97 25.85 -16.30
CA THR A 23 -33.62 26.11 -15.82
C THR A 23 -33.57 26.04 -14.30
N ALA A 24 -32.53 25.42 -13.74
CA ALA A 24 -32.20 25.51 -12.32
C ALA A 24 -32.20 26.99 -11.85
N PRO A 25 -32.68 27.29 -10.63
CA PRO A 25 -32.72 28.65 -10.14
C PRO A 25 -31.29 29.20 -10.09
N GLN A 26 -31.10 30.41 -10.62
CA GLN A 26 -29.84 31.13 -10.48
C GLN A 26 -29.47 31.23 -9.00
N VAL A 27 -28.21 30.86 -8.72
CA VAL A 27 -27.50 31.20 -7.49
C VAL A 27 -27.88 32.62 -7.07
N GLY A 28 -28.46 32.74 -5.88
CA GLY A 28 -29.02 33.98 -5.37
C GLY A 28 -28.05 35.14 -5.54
N GLY A 29 -28.42 36.09 -6.40
CA GLY A 29 -27.69 37.33 -6.54
C GLY A 29 -27.59 38.04 -5.19
N VAL A 30 -26.49 38.78 -5.02
CA VAL A 30 -26.28 39.68 -3.87
C VAL A 30 -27.56 40.49 -3.66
N ARG A 31 -28.16 40.33 -2.47
CA ARG A 31 -29.39 41.05 -2.11
C ARG A 31 -29.18 42.54 -2.32
N ARG A 32 -30.03 43.19 -3.11
CA ARG A 32 -30.05 44.65 -3.20
C ARG A 32 -30.34 45.19 -1.81
N VAL A 33 -29.48 46.12 -1.39
CA VAL A 33 -29.58 46.84 -0.12
C VAL A 33 -30.97 47.46 -0.03
N ASP A 34 -31.70 47.12 1.02
CA ASP A 34 -33.07 47.58 1.22
C ASP A 34 -33.05 49.07 1.63
N ALA A 35 -33.86 49.86 0.92
CA ALA A 35 -34.12 51.29 1.08
C ALA A 35 -32.91 52.28 1.07
N LYS A 36 -33.08 53.39 0.31
CA LYS A 36 -32.29 54.61 0.54
C LYS A 36 -32.49 55.05 1.99
N THR A 37 -31.41 55.04 2.77
CA THR A 37 -31.39 55.55 4.13
C THR A 37 -31.88 57.01 4.09
N LYS A 38 -33.06 57.30 4.67
CA LYS A 38 -33.43 58.67 5.00
C LYS A 38 -32.38 59.18 5.97
N GLY A 39 -31.62 60.18 5.57
CA GLY A 39 -30.63 60.82 6.45
C GLY A 39 -31.30 61.28 7.73
N CYS A 40 -30.74 60.90 8.87
CA CYS A 40 -31.18 61.41 10.16
C CYS A 40 -30.88 62.91 10.22
N THR A 41 -31.91 63.72 10.50
CA THR A 41 -31.75 65.13 10.84
C THR A 41 -30.83 65.26 12.04
N GLY A 42 -29.80 66.10 11.94
CA GLY A 42 -28.82 66.32 13.01
C GLY A 42 -29.48 66.90 14.25
N ASN A 43 -29.30 66.23 15.39
CA ASN A 43 -29.58 66.80 16.70
C ASN A 43 -28.45 67.75 17.10
N PHE A 44 -28.79 68.97 17.53
CA PHE A 44 -27.86 69.97 18.07
C PHE A 44 -27.53 69.76 19.55
N GLU A 45 -28.03 68.71 20.19
CA GLU A 45 -27.62 68.33 21.55
C GLU A 45 -26.32 67.52 21.48
N GLY A 46 -25.27 68.04 22.12
CA GLY A 46 -23.98 67.36 22.21
C GLY A 46 -24.11 65.95 22.78
N GLN A 47 -23.36 65.01 22.21
CA GLN A 47 -23.31 63.62 22.68
C GLN A 47 -22.97 63.59 24.18
N LYS A 48 -23.79 62.89 24.99
CA LYS A 48 -23.45 62.60 26.39
C LYS A 48 -22.06 61.97 26.44
N LYS A 49 -21.22 62.46 27.33
CA LYS A 49 -19.79 62.12 27.51
C LYS A 49 -19.58 60.73 28.14
N VAL A 50 -20.38 59.74 27.75
CA VAL A 50 -20.23 58.35 28.14
C VAL A 50 -20.43 57.51 26.88
N ARG A 51 -19.30 57.06 26.30
CA ARG A 51 -19.31 55.96 25.34
C ARG A 51 -19.75 54.71 26.09
N THR A 52 -20.72 53.97 25.57
CA THR A 52 -20.89 52.57 25.95
C THR A 52 -19.59 51.86 25.62
N ASP A 53 -19.03 51.15 26.60
CA ASP A 53 -17.74 50.48 26.49
C ASP A 53 -17.76 49.51 25.30
N SER A 54 -17.15 49.89 24.17
CA SER A 54 -17.29 49.16 22.90
C SER A 54 -16.31 48.01 22.85
N HIS A 55 -16.45 47.06 23.77
CA HIS A 55 -15.72 45.78 23.73
C HIS A 55 -16.42 44.73 22.84
N ALA A 56 -17.59 45.03 22.29
CA ALA A 56 -18.37 44.10 21.48
C ALA A 56 -17.67 43.64 20.18
N THR A 57 -16.80 44.46 19.58
CA THR A 57 -16.19 44.16 18.27
C THR A 57 -15.17 43.01 18.33
N ASN A 58 -14.64 42.68 19.50
CA ASN A 58 -13.70 41.57 19.69
C ASN A 58 -14.38 40.27 20.18
N GLY A 59 -15.71 40.27 20.36
CA GLY A 59 -16.43 39.10 20.87
C GLY A 59 -16.25 37.87 19.99
N ILE A 60 -16.40 38.03 18.67
CA ILE A 60 -16.26 36.95 17.68
C ILE A 60 -14.82 36.41 17.63
N LEU A 61 -13.82 37.28 17.78
CA LEU A 61 -12.40 36.89 17.78
C LEU A 61 -11.95 36.22 19.09
N ARG A 62 -12.73 36.38 20.17
CA ARG A 62 -12.47 35.75 21.47
C ARG A 62 -13.30 34.48 21.69
N THR A 63 -14.34 34.26 20.89
CA THR A 63 -15.16 33.03 20.94
C THR A 63 -14.58 31.96 20.01
N SER A 64 -14.10 30.87 20.59
CA SER A 64 -13.81 29.64 19.86
C SER A 64 -15.09 28.82 19.71
N PHE A 65 -15.46 28.48 18.49
CA PHE A 65 -16.56 27.55 18.23
C PHE A 65 -16.02 26.13 18.09
N LEU A 66 -16.77 25.14 18.57
CA LEU A 66 -16.48 23.75 18.26
C LEU A 66 -16.66 23.50 16.76
N PRO A 67 -15.85 22.62 16.15
CA PRO A 67 -16.02 22.25 14.75
C PRO A 67 -17.45 21.79 14.50
N LYS A 68 -18.06 22.23 13.40
CA LYS A 68 -19.41 21.78 13.05
C LYS A 68 -19.37 20.27 12.81
N PHE A 69 -19.91 19.51 13.76
CA PHE A 69 -20.00 18.06 13.65
C PHE A 69 -21.26 17.68 12.89
N ARG A 70 -21.11 16.96 11.78
CA ARG A 70 -22.21 16.27 11.12
C ARG A 70 -22.11 14.82 11.54
N GLU A 71 -23.10 14.34 12.29
CA GLU A 71 -23.18 12.94 12.67
C GLU A 71 -23.16 12.06 11.41
N SER A 72 -22.20 11.13 11.34
CA SER A 72 -22.20 10.08 10.34
C SER A 72 -23.31 9.06 10.64
N GLU A 73 -23.77 8.34 9.63
CA GLU A 73 -24.76 7.27 9.79
C GLU A 73 -24.31 6.22 10.81
N SER A 74 -23.01 5.94 10.86
CA SER A 74 -22.36 5.07 11.86
C SER A 74 -22.45 5.61 13.30
N MET A 75 -22.33 6.92 13.51
CA MET A 75 -22.51 7.54 14.84
C MET A 75 -23.98 7.61 15.25
N GLN A 76 -24.90 7.74 14.28
CA GLN A 76 -26.34 7.68 14.52
C GLN A 76 -26.80 6.26 14.91
N ALA A 77 -26.27 5.23 14.23
CA ALA A 77 -26.52 3.82 14.53
C ALA A 77 -25.99 3.37 15.91
N LEU A 78 -24.97 4.06 16.44
CA LEU A 78 -24.41 3.76 17.76
C LEU A 78 -25.42 4.07 18.88
N GLY A 79 -26.17 5.18 18.76
CA GLY A 79 -27.18 5.66 19.70
C GLY A 79 -26.60 6.12 21.05
N LYS A 80 -27.06 7.24 21.60
CA LYS A 80 -26.54 7.72 22.90
C LYS A 80 -26.92 6.74 24.02
N SER A 81 -25.93 6.16 24.68
CA SER A 81 -26.09 5.32 25.87
C SER A 81 -24.95 5.60 26.85
N THR A 82 -25.25 5.66 28.14
CA THR A 82 -24.22 5.78 29.20
C THR A 82 -23.24 4.62 29.18
N LYS A 83 -23.69 3.43 28.72
CA LYS A 83 -22.84 2.27 28.53
C LYS A 83 -21.80 2.51 27.43
N LEU A 84 -22.19 3.15 26.35
CA LEU A 84 -21.31 3.42 25.21
C LEU A 84 -20.20 4.40 25.57
N GLU A 85 -20.51 5.48 26.26
CA GLU A 85 -19.49 6.45 26.70
C GLU A 85 -18.49 5.81 27.66
N ARG A 86 -18.97 4.93 28.56
CA ARG A 86 -18.11 4.17 29.47
C ARG A 86 -17.21 3.18 28.72
N ASP A 87 -17.78 2.33 27.86
CA ASP A 87 -17.03 1.32 27.12
C ASP A 87 -15.99 2.00 26.19
N PHE A 88 -16.34 3.14 25.57
CA PHE A 88 -15.39 3.98 24.81
C PHE A 88 -14.27 4.53 25.70
N SER A 89 -14.59 5.04 26.89
CA SER A 89 -13.58 5.60 27.82
C SER A 89 -12.61 4.53 28.31
N GLU A 90 -13.10 3.32 28.62
CA GLU A 90 -12.27 2.18 28.99
C GLU A 90 -11.33 1.80 27.84
N SER A 91 -11.87 1.70 26.63
CA SER A 91 -11.09 1.36 25.42
C SER A 91 -10.03 2.43 25.10
N LEU A 92 -10.38 3.71 25.21
CA LEU A 92 -9.45 4.81 25.01
C LEU A 92 -8.31 4.78 26.03
N SER A 93 -8.60 4.48 27.30
CA SER A 93 -7.59 4.39 28.36
C SER A 93 -6.56 3.31 28.04
N GLY A 94 -7.03 2.11 27.65
CA GLY A 94 -6.14 1.01 27.24
C GLY A 94 -5.29 1.36 26.02
N LEU A 95 -5.86 2.05 25.03
CA LEU A 95 -5.11 2.54 23.86
C LEU A 95 -4.04 3.55 24.27
N THR A 96 -4.39 4.51 25.12
CA THR A 96 -3.45 5.56 25.54
C THR A 96 -2.29 5.00 26.37
N GLU A 97 -2.55 3.99 27.19
CA GLU A 97 -1.54 3.27 27.97
C GLU A 97 -0.60 2.48 27.04
N HIS A 98 -1.16 1.74 26.08
CA HIS A 98 -0.39 0.91 25.14
C HIS A 98 0.60 1.72 24.31
N TYR A 99 0.16 2.87 23.76
CA TYR A 99 1.00 3.73 22.93
C TYR A 99 1.71 4.85 23.72
N ALA A 100 1.55 4.90 25.04
CA ALA A 100 2.07 5.94 25.92
C ALA A 100 1.76 7.38 25.42
N ILE A 101 0.52 7.60 24.99
CA ILE A 101 0.02 8.89 24.48
C ILE A 101 -0.80 9.63 25.54
N GLU A 102 -0.90 10.95 25.43
CA GLU A 102 -1.64 11.74 26.42
C GLU A 102 -3.16 11.56 26.25
N PRO A 103 -3.90 11.18 27.32
CA PRO A 103 -5.34 10.96 27.23
C PRO A 103 -6.10 12.28 27.04
N PHE A 104 -7.13 12.25 26.19
CA PHE A 104 -8.03 13.39 26.01
C PHE A 104 -9.04 13.47 27.17
N THR A 105 -9.26 14.66 27.73
CA THR A 105 -10.26 14.85 28.79
C THR A 105 -11.68 14.87 28.22
N ILE A 106 -12.37 13.73 28.29
CA ILE A 106 -13.71 13.50 27.73
C ILE A 106 -14.80 14.27 28.52
N GLU A 107 -14.63 14.50 29.83
CA GLU A 107 -15.70 15.01 30.71
C GLU A 107 -16.12 16.46 30.40
N LYS A 108 -15.33 17.19 29.61
CA LYS A 108 -15.61 18.59 29.24
C LYS A 108 -16.65 18.74 28.13
N PHE A 109 -17.01 17.64 27.46
CA PHE A 109 -17.88 17.66 26.29
C PHE A 109 -19.01 16.65 26.42
N GLU A 110 -20.15 16.93 25.77
CA GLU A 110 -21.27 16.00 25.71
C GLU A 110 -21.24 15.16 24.42
N PHE A 111 -21.86 13.99 24.41
CA PHE A 111 -22.08 13.21 23.20
C PHE A 111 -22.82 14.01 22.11
N PRO A 112 -22.39 13.94 20.84
CA PRO A 112 -21.31 13.09 20.27
C PRO A 112 -19.91 13.72 20.25
N TYR A 113 -19.77 14.96 20.72
CA TYR A 113 -18.51 15.72 20.64
C TYR A 113 -17.39 15.13 21.48
N ASN A 114 -17.73 14.56 22.64
CA ASN A 114 -16.77 13.91 23.54
C ASN A 114 -16.00 12.76 22.85
N VAL A 115 -16.71 11.90 22.12
CA VAL A 115 -16.14 10.81 21.33
C VAL A 115 -15.37 11.36 20.13
N ASN A 116 -15.98 12.27 19.36
CA ASN A 116 -15.36 12.75 18.11
C ASN A 116 -14.05 13.53 18.36
N LEU A 117 -14.02 14.41 19.37
CA LEU A 117 -12.83 15.16 19.73
C LEU A 117 -11.74 14.25 20.29
N ALA A 118 -12.12 13.28 21.13
CA ALA A 118 -11.18 12.28 21.64
C ALA A 118 -10.56 11.44 20.51
N LEU A 119 -11.38 10.95 19.57
CA LEU A 119 -10.89 10.23 18.40
C LEU A 119 -9.95 11.08 17.53
N SER A 120 -10.32 12.34 17.28
CA SER A 120 -9.52 13.26 16.47
C SER A 120 -8.16 13.54 17.12
N HIS A 121 -8.16 13.87 18.41
CA HIS A 121 -6.95 14.07 19.20
C HIS A 121 -6.05 12.83 19.20
N THR A 122 -6.64 11.66 19.45
CA THR A 122 -5.92 10.38 19.49
C THR A 122 -5.30 10.06 18.13
N LYS A 123 -6.05 10.22 17.03
CA LYS A 123 -5.54 10.04 15.66
C LYS A 123 -4.34 10.94 15.39
N GLU A 124 -4.38 12.20 15.81
CA GLU A 124 -3.27 13.13 15.63
C GLU A 124 -2.01 12.73 16.41
N GLN A 125 -2.18 12.17 17.62
CA GLN A 125 -1.04 11.68 18.40
C GLN A 125 -0.46 10.40 17.80
N LEU A 126 -1.32 9.42 17.46
CA LEU A 126 -0.88 8.16 16.87
C LEU A 126 -0.13 8.36 15.55
N LYS A 127 -0.63 9.25 14.67
CA LYS A 127 0.04 9.66 13.44
C LYS A 127 1.49 10.16 13.64
N LYS A 128 1.79 10.72 14.81
CA LYS A 128 3.11 11.30 15.12
C LYS A 128 4.02 10.32 15.85
N SER A 129 3.46 9.41 16.65
CA SER A 129 4.23 8.55 17.56
C SER A 129 4.38 7.10 17.09
N VAL A 130 3.45 6.59 16.29
CA VAL A 130 3.39 5.18 15.90
C VAL A 130 3.88 5.01 14.46
N VAL A 131 4.91 4.18 14.29
CA VAL A 131 5.41 3.77 12.96
C VAL A 131 4.36 2.88 12.31
N HIS A 132 4.13 3.04 11.00
CA HIS A 132 3.14 2.28 10.22
C HIS A 132 1.68 2.50 10.64
N TRP A 133 1.36 3.61 11.32
CA TRP A 133 -0.03 3.94 11.63
C TRP A 133 -0.85 4.16 10.36
N ASP A 134 -2.03 3.53 10.26
CA ASP A 134 -2.96 3.70 9.14
C ASP A 134 -4.32 4.22 9.59
N LYS A 135 -5.05 3.45 10.40
CA LYS A 135 -6.44 3.75 10.76
C LYS A 135 -6.72 3.58 12.25
N LEU A 136 -7.70 4.35 12.72
CA LEU A 136 -8.35 4.15 14.02
C LEU A 136 -9.86 4.07 13.78
N ARG A 137 -10.44 2.92 14.10
CA ARG A 137 -11.86 2.61 13.97
C ARG A 137 -12.51 2.46 15.34
N LEU A 138 -13.79 2.82 15.43
CA LEU A 138 -14.65 2.57 16.58
C LEU A 138 -15.62 1.47 16.17
N ILE A 139 -15.49 0.28 16.76
CA ILE A 139 -16.30 -0.88 16.42
C ILE A 139 -17.32 -1.13 17.53
N LYS A 140 -18.55 -1.45 17.13
CA LYS A 140 -19.60 -1.95 18.01
C LYS A 140 -19.82 -3.42 17.70
N ASP A 141 -19.27 -4.29 18.55
CA ASP A 141 -19.55 -5.71 18.50
C ASP A 141 -20.57 -6.06 19.58
N SER A 142 -21.70 -6.62 19.13
CA SER A 142 -22.79 -7.07 19.99
C SER A 142 -23.32 -5.94 20.88
N ASN A 143 -22.83 -5.85 22.13
CA ASN A 143 -23.24 -4.87 23.13
C ASN A 143 -22.04 -4.16 23.78
N ARG A 144 -20.86 -4.20 23.17
CA ARG A 144 -19.67 -3.46 23.61
C ARG A 144 -19.15 -2.60 22.47
N VAL A 145 -18.55 -1.48 22.85
CA VAL A 145 -17.92 -0.54 21.92
C VAL A 145 -16.45 -0.44 22.27
N TYR A 146 -15.57 -0.60 21.29
CA TYR A 146 -14.13 -0.52 21.48
C TYR A 146 -13.42 0.07 20.27
N LEU A 147 -12.19 0.51 20.49
CA LEU A 147 -11.28 1.03 19.49
C LEU A 147 -10.47 -0.09 18.87
N VAL A 148 -10.24 0.03 17.58
CA VAL A 148 -9.31 -0.81 16.83
C VAL A 148 -8.33 0.08 16.09
N THR A 149 -7.05 -0.12 16.31
CA THR A 149 -6.00 0.49 15.50
C THR A 149 -5.52 -0.48 14.43
N GLU A 150 -5.29 0.07 13.25
CA GLU A 150 -4.70 -0.62 12.11
C GLU A 150 -3.30 -0.06 11.89
N GLU A 151 -2.31 -0.95 11.88
CA GLU A 151 -0.94 -0.67 11.48
C GLU A 151 -0.70 -1.38 10.15
N ARG A 152 -0.18 -0.67 9.15
CA ARG A 152 0.00 -1.14 7.77
C ARG A 152 1.38 -0.78 7.27
N TYR A 153 2.12 -1.76 6.79
CA TYR A 153 3.38 -1.50 6.09
C TYR A 153 3.07 -1.09 4.64
N ASP A 154 3.33 0.17 4.31
CA ASP A 154 3.11 0.68 2.96
C ASP A 154 4.25 0.26 2.02
N THR A 155 3.95 -0.65 1.10
CA THR A 155 4.87 -1.10 0.04
C THR A 155 4.91 -0.13 -1.16
N GLY A 156 4.06 0.89 -1.18
CA GLY A 156 3.82 1.73 -2.34
C GLY A 156 3.40 0.89 -3.55
N THR A 157 3.86 1.29 -4.74
CA THR A 157 3.65 0.59 -6.01
C THR A 157 4.89 -0.20 -6.45
N THR A 158 5.66 -0.72 -5.49
CA THR A 158 6.97 -1.34 -5.75
C THR A 158 6.82 -2.80 -6.13
N LEU A 159 7.44 -3.21 -7.24
CA LEU A 159 7.64 -4.61 -7.59
C LEU A 159 8.92 -5.13 -6.94
N PHE A 160 8.80 -6.06 -6.00
CA PHE A 160 9.93 -6.71 -5.33
C PHE A 160 10.38 -7.94 -6.12
N TYR A 161 10.80 -7.70 -7.37
CA TYR A 161 11.31 -8.74 -8.25
C TYR A 161 12.81 -8.93 -8.09
N ILE A 162 13.21 -10.09 -7.56
CA ILE A 162 14.60 -10.40 -7.20
C ILE A 162 15.28 -11.13 -8.36
N PRO A 163 16.24 -10.49 -9.07
CA PRO A 163 16.84 -11.09 -10.25
C PRO A 163 17.78 -12.24 -9.90
N VAL A 164 17.64 -13.38 -10.58
CA VAL A 164 18.45 -14.58 -10.34
C VAL A 164 19.73 -14.61 -11.19
N PHE A 165 19.70 -13.98 -12.38
CA PHE A 165 20.82 -13.98 -13.32
C PHE A 165 22.14 -13.41 -12.75
N PRO A 166 22.14 -12.32 -11.97
CA PRO A 166 23.38 -11.82 -11.36
C PRO A 166 24.06 -12.88 -10.50
N LEU A 167 23.30 -13.61 -9.67
CA LEU A 167 23.84 -14.70 -8.84
C LEU A 167 24.37 -15.86 -9.69
N PHE A 168 23.66 -16.22 -10.77
CA PHE A 168 24.15 -17.22 -11.73
C PHE A 168 25.50 -16.81 -12.33
N LYS A 169 25.64 -15.55 -12.75
CA LYS A 169 26.91 -15.01 -13.28
C LYS A 169 28.01 -15.03 -12.22
N MET A 170 27.72 -14.64 -10.98
CA MET A 170 28.67 -14.67 -9.87
C MET A 170 29.22 -16.07 -9.60
N LEU A 171 28.38 -17.11 -9.70
CA LEU A 171 28.82 -18.51 -9.51
C LEU A 171 29.80 -18.99 -10.59
N ASN A 172 29.73 -18.38 -11.77
CA ASN A 172 30.60 -18.68 -12.91
C ASN A 172 31.82 -17.75 -12.98
N ASP A 173 31.81 -16.60 -12.29
CA ASP A 173 32.98 -15.73 -12.15
C ASP A 173 33.91 -16.23 -11.04
N ARG A 174 35.14 -16.62 -11.40
CA ARG A 174 36.15 -17.10 -10.43
C ARG A 174 36.46 -16.07 -9.35
N LYS A 175 36.38 -14.78 -9.64
CA LYS A 175 36.64 -13.70 -8.69
C LYS A 175 35.58 -13.69 -7.58
N TYR A 176 34.30 -13.76 -7.96
CA TYR A 176 33.17 -13.58 -7.05
C TYR A 176 32.48 -14.88 -6.63
N LYS A 177 32.97 -16.05 -7.07
CA LYS A 177 32.39 -17.36 -6.75
C LYS A 177 32.22 -17.61 -5.25
N LYS A 178 33.16 -17.13 -4.41
CA LYS A 178 33.05 -17.26 -2.95
C LYS A 178 31.89 -16.42 -2.40
N ALA A 179 31.76 -15.17 -2.86
CA ALA A 179 30.64 -14.31 -2.49
C ALA A 179 29.31 -14.91 -2.98
N ALA A 180 29.29 -15.48 -4.18
CA ALA A 180 28.13 -16.19 -4.73
C ALA A 180 27.66 -17.35 -3.83
N HIS A 181 28.59 -18.14 -3.28
CA HIS A 181 28.23 -19.21 -2.34
C HIS A 181 27.66 -18.68 -1.00
N LEU A 182 28.09 -17.49 -0.56
CA LEU A 182 27.51 -16.83 0.59
C LEU A 182 26.10 -16.29 0.26
N MET A 183 25.94 -15.66 -0.90
CA MET A 183 24.64 -15.16 -1.37
C MET A 183 23.65 -16.28 -1.68
N LEU A 184 24.09 -17.49 -2.04
CA LEU A 184 23.21 -18.65 -2.11
C LEU A 184 22.52 -18.94 -0.76
N SER A 185 23.20 -18.73 0.37
CA SER A 185 22.57 -18.86 1.69
C SER A 185 21.52 -17.79 1.96
N VAL A 186 21.75 -16.56 1.48
CA VAL A 186 20.75 -15.48 1.53
C VAL A 186 19.53 -15.84 0.69
N PHE A 187 19.74 -16.26 -0.57
CA PHE A 187 18.64 -16.64 -1.46
C PHE A 187 17.88 -17.86 -0.93
N SER A 188 18.57 -18.84 -0.32
CA SER A 188 17.91 -19.97 0.32
C SER A 188 17.05 -19.56 1.52
N TYR A 189 17.43 -18.51 2.26
CA TYR A 189 16.58 -17.96 3.33
C TYR A 189 15.33 -17.31 2.75
N LEU A 190 15.50 -16.48 1.72
CA LEU A 190 14.38 -15.82 1.04
C LEU A 190 13.39 -16.85 0.45
N TYR A 191 13.91 -17.93 -0.12
CA TYR A 191 13.12 -18.99 -0.73
C TYR A 191 12.40 -19.88 0.30
N HIS A 192 13.10 -20.37 1.34
CA HIS A 192 12.51 -21.36 2.27
C HIS A 192 11.84 -20.77 3.49
N ILE A 193 12.33 -19.64 4.00
CA ILE A 193 11.87 -19.06 5.29
C ILE A 193 10.98 -17.86 5.03
N ALA A 194 11.45 -16.90 4.22
CA ALA A 194 10.62 -15.76 3.84
C ALA A 194 9.50 -16.15 2.86
N ASP A 195 9.59 -17.36 2.28
CA ASP A 195 8.59 -17.98 1.40
C ASP A 195 8.35 -17.23 0.08
N ILE A 196 9.40 -16.59 -0.47
CA ILE A 196 9.25 -15.81 -1.70
C ILE A 196 9.05 -16.74 -2.91
N PRO A 197 7.97 -16.56 -3.69
CA PRO A 197 7.68 -17.36 -4.88
C PRO A 197 8.81 -17.33 -5.90
N TYR A 198 8.96 -18.41 -6.67
CA TYR A 198 9.99 -18.52 -7.70
C TYR A 198 9.36 -18.73 -9.08
N TYR A 199 9.67 -17.84 -10.04
CA TYR A 199 9.00 -17.78 -11.35
C TYR A 199 9.01 -19.05 -12.22
N THR A 200 9.80 -20.08 -11.90
CA THR A 200 9.78 -21.36 -12.64
C THR A 200 8.81 -22.38 -12.05
N GLN A 201 8.07 -22.00 -11.00
CA GLN A 201 7.10 -22.87 -10.34
C GLN A 201 5.69 -22.58 -10.84
N GLU A 202 4.96 -23.64 -11.22
CA GLU A 202 3.60 -23.54 -11.79
C GLU A 202 2.58 -22.85 -10.85
N ASN A 203 2.83 -22.84 -9.55
CA ASN A 203 2.00 -22.16 -8.55
C ASN A 203 2.39 -20.68 -8.36
N SER A 204 3.37 -20.14 -9.09
CA SER A 204 3.77 -18.74 -9.02
C SER A 204 3.11 -17.91 -10.11
N TYR A 205 2.71 -16.68 -9.80
CA TYR A 205 2.13 -15.76 -10.79
C TYR A 205 3.07 -15.52 -11.97
N LEU A 206 4.37 -15.30 -11.71
CA LEU A 206 5.33 -15.02 -12.77
C LEU A 206 5.53 -16.19 -13.73
N TYR A 207 5.35 -17.44 -13.31
CA TYR A 207 5.40 -18.59 -14.23
C TYR A 207 4.42 -18.42 -15.39
N TRP A 208 3.17 -18.08 -15.07
CA TRP A 208 2.13 -17.85 -16.06
C TRP A 208 2.41 -16.63 -16.94
N GLN A 209 3.02 -15.59 -16.37
CA GLN A 209 3.45 -14.44 -17.17
C GLN A 209 4.53 -14.83 -18.19
N TYR A 210 5.52 -15.64 -17.81
CA TYR A 210 6.53 -16.13 -18.75
C TYR A 210 5.94 -17.07 -19.81
N GLU A 211 5.01 -17.96 -19.43
CA GLU A 211 4.32 -18.86 -20.37
C GLU A 211 3.48 -18.07 -21.38
N MET A 212 2.71 -17.09 -20.92
CA MET A 212 1.93 -16.22 -21.80
C MET A 212 2.82 -15.42 -22.77
N LEU A 213 3.95 -14.89 -22.30
CA LEU A 213 4.90 -14.19 -23.19
C LEU A 213 5.52 -15.13 -24.22
N GLN A 214 5.74 -16.40 -23.88
CA GLN A 214 6.18 -17.42 -24.82
C GLN A 214 5.11 -17.71 -25.88
N ASP A 215 3.85 -17.88 -25.47
CA ASP A 215 2.73 -18.12 -26.38
C ASP A 215 2.52 -16.95 -27.35
N TRP A 216 2.63 -15.70 -26.88
CA TRP A 216 2.54 -14.52 -27.75
C TRP A 216 3.58 -14.51 -28.87
N ILE A 217 4.83 -14.90 -28.58
CA ILE A 217 5.86 -14.98 -29.61
C ILE A 217 5.56 -16.10 -30.61
N LEU A 218 5.03 -17.24 -30.15
CA LEU A 218 4.68 -18.36 -31.01
C LEU A 218 3.48 -18.06 -31.91
N ASP A 219 2.49 -17.31 -31.42
CA ASP A 219 1.32 -16.91 -32.21
C ASP A 219 1.65 -15.83 -33.25
N ASP A 220 2.61 -14.95 -32.94
CA ASP A 220 3.10 -13.91 -33.86
C ASP A 220 4.03 -14.47 -34.97
N SER A 221 4.43 -15.75 -34.90
CA SER A 221 5.47 -16.39 -35.74
C SER A 221 5.11 -16.61 -37.23
N TYR A 222 4.16 -15.86 -37.78
CA TYR A 222 3.86 -15.85 -39.21
C TYR A 222 4.80 -14.92 -40.02
N THR A 223 5.80 -14.30 -39.37
CA THR A 223 6.76 -13.37 -39.99
C THR A 223 8.21 -13.84 -39.82
N GLU A 224 8.85 -14.21 -40.94
CA GLU A 224 10.24 -14.66 -41.04
C GLU A 224 11.27 -13.52 -40.78
N ASP A 225 11.44 -13.04 -39.55
CA ASP A 225 12.46 -12.02 -39.20
C ASP A 225 13.37 -12.43 -38.02
N ASP A 226 14.67 -12.10 -38.13
CA ASP A 226 15.75 -12.41 -37.18
C ASP A 226 15.49 -11.94 -35.72
N GLU A 227 14.56 -11.00 -35.50
CA GLU A 227 14.18 -10.48 -34.18
C GLU A 227 13.35 -11.49 -33.33
N GLU A 228 12.70 -12.49 -33.94
CA GLU A 228 12.05 -13.59 -33.19
C GLU A 228 13.06 -14.51 -32.51
N ASP A 229 14.19 -14.80 -33.17
CA ASP A 229 15.18 -15.76 -32.69
C ASP A 229 15.80 -15.28 -31.35
N HIS A 230 16.10 -13.98 -31.25
CA HIS A 230 16.63 -13.38 -30.02
C HIS A 230 15.62 -13.32 -28.86
N ARG A 231 14.32 -13.16 -29.12
CA ARG A 231 13.28 -13.15 -28.07
C ARG A 231 13.08 -14.54 -27.48
N MET A 232 13.03 -15.55 -28.35
CA MET A 232 12.94 -16.96 -27.92
C MET A 232 14.22 -17.42 -27.20
N ASP A 233 15.39 -16.93 -27.60
CA ASP A 233 16.64 -17.15 -26.88
C ASP A 233 16.60 -16.59 -25.45
N GLU A 234 16.06 -15.36 -25.26
CA GLU A 234 15.92 -14.77 -23.93
C GLU A 234 15.00 -15.60 -23.02
N ILE A 235 13.86 -16.08 -23.53
CA ILE A 235 12.94 -16.96 -22.79
C ILE A 235 13.61 -18.30 -22.46
N SER A 236 14.23 -18.94 -23.44
CA SER A 236 14.91 -20.22 -23.27
C SER A 236 16.04 -20.11 -22.24
N MET A 237 16.78 -19.01 -22.27
CA MET A 237 17.82 -18.71 -21.29
C MET A 237 17.23 -18.47 -19.89
N ALA A 238 16.14 -17.71 -19.79
CA ALA A 238 15.44 -17.45 -18.54
C ALA A 238 14.96 -18.75 -17.89
N GLU A 239 14.34 -19.64 -18.65
CA GLU A 239 13.87 -20.95 -18.16
C GLU A 239 15.05 -21.83 -17.72
N TRP A 240 16.09 -21.93 -18.55
CA TRP A 240 17.24 -22.78 -18.27
C TRP A 240 18.04 -22.31 -17.05
N VAL A 241 18.35 -21.00 -16.96
CA VAL A 241 19.04 -20.42 -15.80
C VAL A 241 18.15 -20.55 -14.56
N GLY A 242 16.86 -20.26 -14.69
CA GLY A 242 15.87 -20.34 -13.61
C GLY A 242 15.84 -21.69 -12.95
N LYS A 243 15.56 -22.75 -13.73
CA LYS A 243 15.51 -24.14 -13.23
C LYS A 243 16.84 -24.59 -12.64
N LYS A 244 17.97 -24.17 -13.22
CA LYS A 244 19.30 -24.51 -12.72
C LYS A 244 19.61 -23.83 -11.39
N MET A 245 19.21 -22.58 -11.23
CA MET A 245 19.45 -21.79 -10.02
C MET A 245 18.50 -22.18 -8.90
N GLU A 246 17.23 -22.47 -9.21
CA GLU A 246 16.26 -22.96 -8.24
C GLU A 246 16.79 -24.20 -7.52
N ARG A 247 17.33 -25.19 -8.25
CA ARG A 247 17.97 -26.38 -7.65
C ARG A 247 19.11 -26.06 -6.70
N LYS A 248 19.84 -24.96 -6.93
CA LYS A 248 20.92 -24.51 -6.04
C LYS A 248 20.39 -23.77 -4.83
N ILE A 249 19.38 -22.93 -5.01
CA ILE A 249 18.73 -22.10 -3.98
C ILE A 249 17.90 -22.98 -3.04
N CYS A 250 17.15 -23.94 -3.57
CA CYS A 250 16.32 -24.88 -2.82
C CYS A 250 17.16 -25.85 -1.95
N ASN A 251 18.49 -25.93 -2.13
CA ASN A 251 19.32 -26.82 -1.32
C ASN A 251 19.43 -26.34 0.14
N MET A 252 18.78 -27.08 1.06
CA MET A 252 18.75 -26.79 2.50
C MET A 252 20.15 -26.69 3.15
N ASN A 253 21.18 -27.33 2.56
CA ASN A 253 22.56 -27.20 3.05
C ASN A 253 23.05 -25.75 3.05
N ASN A 254 22.48 -24.88 2.21
CA ASN A 254 22.82 -23.47 2.22
C ASN A 254 22.42 -22.77 3.51
N LEU A 255 21.32 -23.19 4.14
CA LEU A 255 20.90 -22.69 5.45
C LEU A 255 21.69 -23.35 6.59
N ILE A 256 21.88 -24.67 6.52
CA ILE A 256 22.62 -25.44 7.54
C ILE A 256 24.06 -24.89 7.70
N PHE A 257 24.76 -24.65 6.60
CA PHE A 257 26.14 -24.15 6.62
C PHE A 257 26.24 -22.62 6.56
N PHE A 258 25.13 -21.89 6.70
CA PHE A 258 25.13 -20.43 6.52
C PHE A 258 26.09 -19.74 7.49
N GLU A 259 25.98 -20.03 8.79
CA GLU A 259 26.83 -19.41 9.81
C GLU A 259 28.32 -19.73 9.62
N GLU A 260 28.63 -20.95 9.21
CA GLU A 260 30.00 -21.39 8.98
C GLU A 260 30.62 -20.69 7.77
N ARG A 261 29.87 -20.60 6.66
CA ARG A 261 30.28 -19.83 5.48
C ARG A 261 30.56 -18.38 5.84
N LEU A 262 29.72 -17.77 6.67
CA LEU A 262 29.90 -16.38 7.10
C LEU A 262 31.18 -16.20 7.93
N LYS A 263 31.48 -17.12 8.86
CA LYS A 263 32.70 -17.08 9.68
C LYS A 263 33.98 -17.26 8.86
N THR A 264 33.94 -18.12 7.85
CA THR A 264 35.09 -18.48 7.01
C THR A 264 35.31 -17.54 5.83
N PHE A 265 34.28 -16.79 5.44
CA PHE A 265 34.35 -15.84 4.33
C PHE A 265 35.39 -14.74 4.60
N ARG A 266 36.17 -14.43 3.57
CA ARG A 266 37.18 -13.36 3.58
C ARG A 266 36.97 -12.52 2.32
N PRO A 267 36.51 -11.27 2.48
CA PRO A 267 36.23 -10.41 1.35
C PRO A 267 37.53 -9.97 0.68
N ASN A 268 37.53 -9.90 -0.65
CA ASN A 268 38.70 -9.48 -1.42
C ASN A 268 38.58 -8.04 -1.94
N ASP A 269 37.37 -7.53 -2.09
CA ASP A 269 37.09 -6.17 -2.53
C ASP A 269 35.83 -5.60 -1.85
N GLN A 270 35.48 -4.36 -2.21
CA GLN A 270 34.32 -3.66 -1.63
C GLN A 270 33.00 -4.39 -1.91
N PHE A 271 32.87 -5.03 -3.08
CA PHE A 271 31.66 -5.78 -3.41
C PHE A 271 31.51 -7.02 -2.53
N ASP A 272 32.59 -7.78 -2.33
CA ASP A 272 32.61 -8.91 -1.40
C ASP A 272 32.27 -8.46 0.04
N GLU A 273 32.74 -7.29 0.48
CA GLU A 273 32.40 -6.72 1.80
C GLU A 273 30.90 -6.41 1.89
N ASN A 274 30.32 -5.83 0.84
CA ASN A 274 28.89 -5.56 0.78
C ASN A 274 28.07 -6.87 0.85
N CYS A 275 28.49 -7.93 0.14
CA CYS A 275 27.87 -9.27 0.26
C CYS A 275 27.97 -9.82 1.70
N LEU A 276 29.10 -9.62 2.37
CA LEU A 276 29.29 -10.07 3.76
C LEU A 276 28.37 -9.32 4.73
N VAL A 277 28.26 -8.00 4.58
CA VAL A 277 27.34 -7.16 5.37
C VAL A 277 25.91 -7.63 5.13
N MET A 278 25.53 -7.86 3.87
CA MET A 278 24.19 -8.34 3.51
C MET A 278 23.86 -9.67 4.19
N ALA A 279 24.74 -10.66 4.03
CA ALA A 279 24.59 -11.97 4.64
C ALA A 279 24.47 -11.90 6.17
N ARG A 280 25.17 -10.98 6.83
CA ARG A 280 25.04 -10.73 8.27
C ARG A 280 23.68 -10.18 8.65
N LYS A 281 23.16 -9.19 7.91
CA LYS A 281 21.84 -8.62 8.19
C LYS A 281 20.76 -9.70 8.05
N VAL A 282 20.80 -10.49 6.97
CA VAL A 282 19.85 -11.59 6.73
C VAL A 282 19.95 -12.68 7.80
N LEU A 283 21.16 -13.09 8.20
CA LEU A 283 21.32 -14.06 9.27
C LEU A 283 20.81 -13.53 10.62
N ALA A 284 20.99 -12.23 10.90
CA ALA A 284 20.45 -11.59 12.10
C ALA A 284 18.92 -11.56 12.09
N LEU A 285 18.31 -11.29 10.93
CA LEU A 285 16.85 -11.38 10.75
C LEU A 285 16.39 -12.82 11.00
N TYR A 286 17.02 -13.81 10.35
CA TYR A 286 16.66 -15.22 10.50
C TYR A 286 16.75 -15.71 11.96
N ARG A 287 17.77 -15.29 12.71
CA ARG A 287 17.88 -15.64 14.14
C ARG A 287 16.79 -15.00 15.00
N SER A 288 16.36 -13.80 14.65
CA SER A 288 15.30 -13.08 15.38
C SER A 288 13.93 -13.65 15.04
N TYR A 289 13.75 -14.12 13.79
CA TYR A 289 12.48 -14.55 13.20
C TYR A 289 12.68 -15.83 12.37
N PRO A 290 12.83 -17.00 13.01
CA PRO A 290 13.24 -18.23 12.34
C PRO A 290 12.13 -18.95 11.56
N GLN A 291 10.87 -18.57 11.79
CA GLN A 291 9.68 -19.23 11.22
C GLN A 291 8.70 -18.21 10.61
N GLU A 292 9.13 -16.95 10.48
CA GLU A 292 8.29 -15.89 9.94
C GLU A 292 8.47 -15.79 8.43
N ASN A 293 7.36 -15.74 7.72
CA ASN A 293 7.31 -15.55 6.28
C ASN A 293 6.73 -14.16 5.93
N ILE A 294 6.95 -13.73 4.70
CA ILE A 294 6.53 -12.38 4.26
C ILE A 294 5.01 -12.20 4.21
N PHE A 295 4.25 -13.30 4.19
CA PHE A 295 2.79 -13.30 4.03
C PHE A 295 2.02 -13.40 5.35
N ARG A 296 2.69 -13.50 6.51
CA ARG A 296 2.05 -13.73 7.82
C ARG A 296 0.94 -12.72 8.13
N TYR A 297 1.14 -11.46 7.74
CA TYR A 297 0.19 -10.37 7.98
C TYR A 297 -0.46 -9.85 6.70
N ALA A 298 -0.44 -10.61 5.61
CA ALA A 298 -1.11 -10.20 4.37
C ALA A 298 -2.57 -9.81 4.62
N SER A 299 -2.98 -8.63 4.15
CA SER A 299 -4.33 -8.12 4.36
C SER A 299 -5.38 -9.04 3.74
N SER A 300 -6.57 -9.08 4.35
CA SER A 300 -7.70 -9.88 3.83
C SER A 300 -8.10 -9.43 2.42
N ILE A 301 -8.37 -10.39 1.55
CA ILE A 301 -9.02 -10.23 0.24
C ILE A 301 -10.55 -10.29 0.32
N ILE A 302 -11.08 -10.53 1.53
CA ILE A 302 -12.51 -10.41 1.83
C ILE A 302 -12.75 -9.04 2.44
N ASP A 303 -13.71 -8.30 1.89
CA ASP A 303 -14.09 -6.97 2.33
C ASP A 303 -14.93 -6.98 3.64
N GLU A 304 -15.36 -5.80 4.11
CA GLU A 304 -16.20 -5.68 5.31
C GLU A 304 -17.62 -6.25 5.13
N THR A 305 -18.07 -6.47 3.89
CA THR A 305 -19.38 -7.05 3.56
C THR A 305 -19.35 -8.58 3.43
N GLY A 306 -18.14 -9.16 3.42
CA GLY A 306 -17.93 -10.58 3.23
C GLY A 306 -17.85 -11.00 1.76
N GLU A 307 -17.75 -10.02 0.85
CA GLU A 307 -17.55 -10.25 -0.57
C GLU A 307 -16.05 -10.40 -0.88
N ASP A 308 -15.76 -11.30 -1.81
CA ASP A 308 -14.41 -11.51 -2.31
C ASP A 308 -14.08 -10.38 -3.29
N VAL A 309 -13.01 -9.65 -3.01
CA VAL A 309 -12.53 -8.52 -3.82
C VAL A 309 -11.16 -8.83 -4.43
N ASP A 310 -10.83 -10.11 -4.61
CA ASP A 310 -9.59 -10.59 -5.25
C ASP A 310 -9.34 -9.95 -6.63
N ASP A 311 -10.39 -9.67 -7.40
CA ASP A 311 -10.26 -9.01 -8.72
C ASP A 311 -9.81 -7.53 -8.61
N ASP A 312 -10.09 -6.86 -7.48
CA ASP A 312 -9.77 -5.44 -7.26
C ASP A 312 -8.46 -5.22 -6.47
N ILE A 313 -7.91 -6.28 -5.87
CA ILE A 313 -6.74 -6.24 -5.00
C ILE A 313 -5.59 -7.03 -5.62
N ILE A 314 -4.42 -6.41 -5.75
CA ILE A 314 -3.20 -7.11 -6.17
C ILE A 314 -2.64 -7.91 -4.99
N PRO A 315 -2.62 -9.26 -5.03
CA PRO A 315 -2.06 -10.07 -3.95
C PRO A 315 -0.54 -9.92 -3.83
N MET A 316 -0.01 -10.12 -2.62
CA MET A 316 1.43 -9.99 -2.34
C MET A 316 2.30 -10.91 -3.20
N GLU A 317 1.81 -12.11 -3.50
CA GLU A 317 2.49 -13.10 -4.35
C GLU A 317 2.65 -12.65 -5.82
N LYS A 318 1.84 -11.70 -6.30
CA LYS A 318 1.98 -11.17 -7.66
C LYS A 318 3.13 -10.19 -7.79
N TYR A 319 3.37 -9.35 -6.78
CA TYR A 319 4.38 -8.28 -6.83
C TYR A 319 5.68 -8.59 -6.06
N ILE A 320 5.77 -9.72 -5.37
CA ILE A 320 6.96 -10.20 -4.66
C ILE A 320 7.35 -11.56 -5.22
N SER A 321 8.49 -11.66 -5.91
CA SER A 321 8.91 -12.92 -6.51
C SER A 321 10.39 -12.91 -6.92
N PHE A 322 10.99 -14.10 -7.01
CA PHE A 322 12.20 -14.25 -7.82
C PHE A 322 11.84 -14.25 -9.29
N TYR A 323 12.67 -13.63 -10.11
CA TYR A 323 12.49 -13.63 -11.57
C TYR A 323 13.83 -13.75 -12.31
N ALA A 324 13.77 -13.89 -13.63
CA ALA A 324 14.96 -14.18 -14.43
C ALA A 324 16.00 -13.06 -14.36
N ASP A 325 15.73 -11.92 -15.00
CA ASP A 325 16.70 -10.81 -15.10
C ASP A 325 16.00 -9.46 -15.31
N ASN A 326 16.72 -8.38 -14.99
CA ASN A 326 16.23 -7.00 -15.12
C ASN A 326 16.64 -6.26 -16.40
N LYS A 327 17.08 -6.99 -17.42
CA LYS A 327 17.51 -6.42 -18.71
C LYS A 327 17.07 -7.34 -19.84
N GLY A 328 16.91 -6.74 -21.01
CA GLY A 328 16.54 -7.44 -22.23
C GLY A 328 15.14 -7.04 -22.65
N TRP A 329 14.72 -7.61 -23.77
CA TRP A 329 13.34 -7.48 -24.23
C TRP A 329 12.40 -8.13 -23.21
N LEU A 330 12.72 -9.35 -22.76
CA LEU A 330 11.88 -10.14 -21.86
C LEU A 330 11.59 -9.43 -20.54
N ALA A 331 12.60 -8.77 -19.96
CA ALA A 331 12.43 -8.01 -18.72
C ALA A 331 11.49 -6.80 -18.93
N SER A 332 11.70 -6.04 -20.00
CA SER A 332 10.90 -4.85 -20.31
C SER A 332 9.44 -5.22 -20.56
N THR A 333 9.21 -6.23 -21.40
CA THR A 333 7.87 -6.72 -21.72
C THR A 333 7.17 -7.30 -20.50
N LEU A 334 7.87 -8.06 -19.65
CA LEU A 334 7.30 -8.55 -18.39
C LEU A 334 6.83 -7.40 -17.48
N TYR A 335 7.68 -6.38 -17.28
CA TYR A 335 7.32 -5.22 -16.47
C TYR A 335 6.14 -4.45 -17.05
N GLU A 336 6.10 -4.26 -18.38
CA GLU A 336 4.97 -3.59 -19.04
C GLU A 336 3.67 -4.38 -18.83
N THR A 337 3.69 -5.69 -19.05
CA THR A 337 2.50 -6.54 -18.90
C THR A 337 1.98 -6.55 -17.47
N VAL A 338 2.86 -6.76 -16.48
CA VAL A 338 2.48 -6.75 -15.06
C VAL A 338 1.93 -5.38 -14.64
N ASN A 339 2.60 -4.29 -15.03
CA ASN A 339 2.14 -2.95 -14.66
C ASN A 339 0.81 -2.60 -15.32
N ASN A 340 0.55 -3.08 -16.53
CA ASN A 340 -0.74 -2.90 -17.20
C ASN A 340 -1.84 -3.68 -16.48
N GLU A 341 -1.59 -4.93 -16.06
CA GLU A 341 -2.55 -5.69 -15.24
C GLU A 341 -2.85 -4.95 -13.93
N PHE A 342 -1.81 -4.45 -13.25
CA PHE A 342 -1.97 -3.80 -11.94
C PHE A 342 -2.66 -2.44 -12.00
N GLN A 343 -2.67 -1.77 -13.15
CA GLN A 343 -3.41 -0.51 -13.33
C GLN A 343 -4.93 -0.69 -13.29
N GLU A 344 -5.42 -1.91 -13.53
CA GLU A 344 -6.85 -2.23 -13.45
C GLU A 344 -7.32 -2.47 -12.01
N CYS A 345 -6.39 -2.68 -11.06
CA CYS A 345 -6.69 -2.91 -9.66
C CYS A 345 -6.73 -1.59 -8.86
N CYS A 346 -7.55 -1.57 -7.80
CA CYS A 346 -7.73 -0.39 -6.96
C CYS A 346 -6.78 -0.38 -5.75
N GLU A 347 -6.43 -1.55 -5.23
CA GLU A 347 -5.62 -1.69 -4.02
C GLU A 347 -4.53 -2.76 -4.16
N MET A 348 -3.51 -2.69 -3.30
CA MET A 348 -2.49 -3.73 -3.16
C MET A 348 -2.61 -4.37 -1.78
N GLN A 349 -2.55 -5.70 -1.73
CA GLN A 349 -2.46 -6.43 -0.47
C GLN A 349 -1.16 -6.06 0.22
N GLN A 350 -1.21 -5.78 1.52
CA GLN A 350 -0.05 -5.33 2.30
C GLN A 350 -0.04 -5.98 3.69
N PRO A 351 1.11 -6.00 4.39
CA PRO A 351 1.14 -6.44 5.78
C PRO A 351 0.34 -5.51 6.70
N VAL A 352 -0.65 -6.06 7.41
CA VAL A 352 -1.56 -5.34 8.29
C VAL A 352 -1.70 -6.03 9.65
N ILE A 353 -1.60 -5.25 10.72
CA ILE A 353 -1.90 -5.67 12.09
C ILE A 353 -3.11 -4.89 12.61
N LEU A 354 -4.04 -5.62 13.22
CA LEU A 354 -5.18 -5.05 13.94
C LEU A 354 -4.98 -5.23 15.45
N LYS A 355 -5.04 -4.13 16.20
CA LYS A 355 -4.97 -4.13 17.67
C LYS A 355 -6.32 -3.72 18.24
N TYR A 356 -6.91 -4.64 19.01
CA TYR A 356 -8.25 -4.49 19.58
C TYR A 356 -8.15 -4.05 21.04
N PHE A 357 -8.78 -2.93 21.37
CA PHE A 357 -8.82 -2.39 22.74
C PHE A 357 -10.15 -2.72 23.42
N ASP A 358 -10.53 -3.99 23.44
CA ASP A 358 -11.80 -4.50 23.99
C ASP A 358 -11.72 -4.95 25.47
N GLY A 359 -10.54 -4.77 26.08
CA GLY A 359 -10.21 -5.17 27.45
C GLY A 359 -9.59 -6.57 27.57
N ARG A 360 -9.38 -7.29 26.45
CA ARG A 360 -8.59 -8.53 26.45
C ARG A 360 -7.10 -8.20 26.37
N HIS A 361 -6.28 -9.01 27.00
CA HIS A 361 -4.83 -8.96 26.76
C HIS A 361 -4.55 -9.46 25.34
N PHE A 362 -3.80 -8.68 24.58
CA PHE A 362 -3.24 -9.10 23.30
C PHE A 362 -1.71 -9.12 23.38
N GLU A 363 -1.09 -10.02 22.60
CA GLU A 363 0.36 -10.14 22.54
C GLU A 363 0.99 -8.87 21.94
N SER A 364 2.23 -8.57 22.30
CA SER A 364 2.96 -7.44 21.71
C SER A 364 3.36 -7.78 20.27
N ILE A 365 2.43 -7.60 19.35
CA ILE A 365 2.64 -7.82 17.92
C ILE A 365 3.04 -6.49 17.24
N ASP A 366 4.05 -6.55 16.36
CA ASP A 366 4.53 -5.44 15.55
C ASP A 366 4.91 -5.88 14.14
N LEU A 367 5.15 -4.90 13.25
CA LEU A 367 5.62 -5.11 11.87
C LEU A 367 7.15 -5.04 11.76
N SER A 368 7.88 -5.38 12.83
CA SER A 368 9.35 -5.26 12.87
C SER A 368 10.04 -6.21 11.90
N PHE A 369 9.45 -7.38 11.65
CA PHE A 369 9.97 -8.36 10.70
C PHE A 369 9.84 -7.85 9.26
N GLU A 370 8.63 -7.44 8.87
CA GLU A 370 8.29 -6.95 7.54
C GLU A 370 9.14 -5.73 7.20
N THR A 371 9.21 -4.75 8.11
CA THR A 371 10.03 -3.55 7.91
C THR A 371 11.48 -3.92 7.57
N ARG A 372 12.08 -4.82 8.35
CA ARG A 372 13.47 -5.23 8.12
C ARG A 372 13.62 -6.08 6.86
N LEU A 373 12.64 -6.93 6.54
CA LEU A 373 12.71 -7.78 5.36
C LEU A 373 12.58 -6.95 4.08
N PHE A 374 11.62 -6.03 3.99
CA PHE A 374 11.45 -5.16 2.81
C PHE A 374 12.67 -4.24 2.61
N ASP A 375 13.22 -3.67 3.68
CA ASP A 375 14.49 -2.93 3.62
C ASP A 375 15.62 -3.81 3.06
N LEU A 376 15.70 -5.07 3.49
CA LEU A 376 16.70 -6.02 2.96
C LEU A 376 16.45 -6.40 1.51
N LEU A 377 15.19 -6.50 1.07
CA LEU A 377 14.88 -6.77 -0.33
C LEU A 377 15.39 -5.65 -1.23
N HIS A 378 15.17 -4.39 -0.85
CA HIS A 378 15.75 -3.24 -1.54
C HIS A 378 17.28 -3.32 -1.58
N ASP A 379 17.93 -3.48 -0.42
CA ASP A 379 19.39 -3.57 -0.35
C ASP A 379 19.94 -4.74 -1.20
N ILE A 380 19.23 -5.88 -1.25
CA ILE A 380 19.64 -7.06 -2.04
C ILE A 380 19.55 -6.77 -3.53
N ILE A 381 18.44 -6.18 -3.98
CA ILE A 381 18.24 -5.81 -5.39
C ILE A 381 19.31 -4.81 -5.81
N ASP A 382 19.59 -3.80 -4.99
CA ASP A 382 20.66 -2.82 -5.24
C ASP A 382 22.03 -3.47 -5.32
N LEU A 383 22.35 -4.39 -4.40
CA LEU A 383 23.60 -5.16 -4.43
C LEU A 383 23.76 -6.00 -5.70
N LEU A 384 22.68 -6.61 -6.19
CA LEU A 384 22.70 -7.39 -7.43
C LEU A 384 22.90 -6.48 -8.65
N ASN A 385 22.35 -5.27 -8.63
CA ASN A 385 22.57 -4.24 -9.64
C ASN A 385 24.02 -3.72 -9.63
N ASP A 386 24.61 -3.52 -8.46
CA ASP A 386 26.03 -3.16 -8.32
C ASP A 386 26.95 -4.21 -8.94
N TYR A 387 26.70 -5.49 -8.65
CA TYR A 387 27.44 -6.58 -9.30
C TYR A 387 27.34 -6.50 -10.82
N ARG A 388 26.12 -6.25 -11.32
CA ARG A 388 25.87 -6.17 -12.75
C ARG A 388 26.71 -5.08 -13.39
N ASN A 389 26.75 -3.89 -12.80
CA ASN A 389 27.53 -2.76 -13.28
C ASN A 389 29.03 -3.11 -13.31
N LEU A 390 29.55 -3.76 -12.26
CA LEU A 390 30.94 -4.24 -12.21
C LEU A 390 31.25 -5.32 -13.27
N SER A 391 30.26 -6.16 -13.61
CA SER A 391 30.40 -7.21 -14.62
C SER A 391 30.30 -6.68 -16.06
N ASN A 392 29.53 -5.62 -16.27
CA ASN A 392 29.35 -4.98 -17.58
C ASN A 392 30.57 -4.14 -17.99
N GLU A 393 31.40 -3.68 -17.04
CA GLU A 393 32.71 -3.07 -17.32
C GLU A 393 33.76 -4.08 -17.86
N LYS A 394 33.41 -5.37 -17.98
CA LYS A 394 34.32 -6.44 -18.45
C LYS A 394 33.96 -7.04 -19.83
N TYR A 395 33.16 -6.36 -20.65
CA TYR A 395 32.92 -6.79 -22.03
C TYR A 395 33.68 -5.92 -23.03
#